data_AF-A0A961FSW5-F1
#
_entry.id   AF-A0A961FSW5-F1
#
_cell.length_a   1.000
_cell.length_b   1.000
_cell.length_c   1.000
_cell.angle_alpha   90.00
_cell.angle_beta   90.00
_cell.angle_gamma   90.00
#
_symmetry.space_group_name_H-M   'P 1'
#
loop_
_entity.id
_entity.type
_entity.pdbx_description
1 polymer ?
#
loop_
_entity_poly.entity_id
_entity_poly.type
_entity_poly.pdbx_seq_one_letter_code
_entity_poly.pdbx_strand_id
1 'polypeptide(L)'
;DDGVRQALLERAQRRADQRITLEQAKAAGWSDAEIFAITDRAWDACRIVDYLPELKKRRLEVFYNVGTNDSVSPALIELGERFPGFPVCIVPGGQHGGPTTAGFTRQVPKQPEIQDNFLSFARHHFFGDRTFLKTPEIESDWNPETKTLLVTAGFPEGTEPETNTLWWNVDRHEPHTLPFEYDHWDSVEMKPSGPSRYQASITLPDAPQRLDFVSVHTQTENDLPLTISSPYQRIEPALGTRVPLVDETFSGKTLPENWQPGGRPDSFTMVAGALRGVAQPDDSHGPSIGLPLTGKDLIVDFDVKFARPNGYFLFLIDGDSQFHGQAHLLRFAATGQQVQVMQDRGDTDSKLAQKKERDANGGKRIPPTEEQLADPSFYRIERLATQPAVPSDGRWHHVYLRLHGNDVTARFDRGPEFFATGTVLDVPKSRIVFLVGQSGDVLIDNVRVSDLSPAR
;
A
#
# COMPACT_ATOMS: atom_id res chain seq x y z
N ASP A 1 19.41 26.90 9.77
CA ASP A 1 20.81 26.88 10.20
C ASP A 1 21.66 26.39 9.03
N ASP A 2 22.54 27.25 8.51
CA ASP A 2 23.37 26.95 7.34
C ASP A 2 24.43 25.87 7.61
N GLY A 3 24.87 25.71 8.87
CA GLY A 3 25.84 24.68 9.25
C GLY A 3 25.28 23.27 9.17
N VAL A 4 24.03 23.09 9.61
CA VAL A 4 23.27 21.83 9.50
C VAL A 4 23.14 21.42 8.03
N ARG A 5 22.72 22.36 7.18
CA ARG A 5 22.54 22.14 5.75
C ARG A 5 23.83 21.72 5.06
N GLN A 6 24.95 22.36 5.39
CA GLN A 6 26.24 22.06 4.78
C GLN A 6 26.73 20.64 5.13
N ALA A 7 26.66 20.26 6.42
CA ALA A 7 27.05 18.93 6.86
C ALA A 7 26.25 17.80 6.18
N LEU A 8 24.99 18.07 5.83
CA LEU A 8 24.13 17.16 5.10
C LEU A 8 24.50 17.01 3.63
N LEU A 9 24.75 18.14 2.96
CA LEU A 9 25.20 18.12 1.57
C LEU A 9 26.50 17.33 1.44
N GLU A 10 27.42 17.49 2.38
CA GLU A 10 28.66 16.70 2.43
C GLU A 10 28.41 15.20 2.65
N ARG A 11 27.43 14.83 3.49
CA ARG A 11 27.05 13.42 3.68
C ARG A 11 26.40 12.83 2.43
N ALA A 12 25.52 13.58 1.78
CA ALA A 12 24.89 13.19 0.52
C ALA A 12 25.95 13.00 -0.56
N GLN A 13 26.94 13.92 -0.65
CA GLN A 13 28.07 13.81 -1.56
C GLN A 13 28.89 12.56 -1.30
N ARG A 14 29.30 12.31 -0.04
CA ARG A 14 30.04 11.08 0.31
C ARG A 14 29.28 9.80 -0.05
N ARG A 15 27.95 9.78 0.16
CA ARG A 15 27.09 8.65 -0.24
C ARG A 15 27.07 8.49 -1.76
N ALA A 16 26.99 9.59 -2.51
CA ALA A 16 27.02 9.58 -3.97
C ALA A 16 28.38 9.08 -4.52
N ASP A 17 29.48 9.54 -3.93
CA ASP A 17 30.84 9.19 -4.36
C ASP A 17 31.19 7.70 -4.15
N GLN A 18 30.50 7.03 -3.23
CA GLN A 18 30.76 5.62 -2.87
C GLN A 18 29.81 4.63 -3.55
N ARG A 19 28.79 5.09 -4.30
CA ARG A 19 27.77 4.23 -4.91
C ARG A 19 27.99 4.11 -6.41
N ILE A 20 27.92 2.88 -6.91
CA ILE A 20 27.73 2.64 -8.35
C ILE A 20 26.29 3.04 -8.69
N THR A 21 26.13 4.00 -9.59
CA THR A 21 24.79 4.43 -10.04
C THR A 21 24.23 3.44 -11.06
N LEU A 22 22.90 3.44 -11.23
CA LEU A 22 22.24 2.66 -12.28
C LEU A 22 22.78 3.03 -13.67
N GLU A 23 23.03 4.32 -13.90
CA GLU A 23 23.62 4.83 -15.14
C GLU A 23 25.03 4.28 -15.38
N GLN A 24 25.87 4.27 -14.35
CA GLN A 24 27.23 3.71 -14.43
C GLN A 24 27.20 2.19 -14.71
N ALA A 25 26.30 1.44 -14.05
CA ALA A 25 26.14 0.02 -14.31
C ALA A 25 25.71 -0.24 -15.76
N LYS A 26 24.73 0.52 -16.27
CA LYS A 26 24.28 0.44 -17.66
C LYS A 26 25.38 0.83 -18.66
N ALA A 27 26.12 1.90 -18.38
CA ALA A 27 27.24 2.33 -19.20
C ALA A 27 28.38 1.29 -19.24
N ALA A 28 28.53 0.50 -18.19
CA ALA A 28 29.44 -0.65 -18.13
C ALA A 28 28.91 -1.90 -18.85
N GLY A 29 27.76 -1.82 -19.52
CA GLY A 29 27.19 -2.89 -20.34
C GLY A 29 26.26 -3.85 -19.60
N TRP A 30 25.89 -3.56 -18.34
CA TRP A 30 24.97 -4.41 -17.60
C TRP A 30 23.53 -4.20 -18.06
N SER A 31 22.84 -5.28 -18.36
CA SER A 31 21.40 -5.26 -18.65
C SER A 31 20.57 -5.05 -17.39
N ASP A 32 19.34 -4.56 -17.55
CA ASP A 32 18.40 -4.42 -16.43
C ASP A 32 18.16 -5.76 -15.71
N ALA A 33 18.14 -6.88 -16.46
CA ALA A 33 17.98 -8.21 -15.90
C ALA A 33 19.19 -8.63 -15.02
N GLU A 34 20.42 -8.32 -15.44
CA GLU A 34 21.62 -8.62 -14.66
C GLU A 34 21.71 -7.76 -13.39
N ILE A 35 21.40 -6.46 -13.52
CA ILE A 35 21.35 -5.52 -12.40
C ILE A 35 20.29 -5.98 -11.38
N PHE A 36 19.11 -6.39 -11.84
CA PHE A 36 18.08 -6.93 -10.97
C PHE A 36 18.54 -8.23 -10.31
N ALA A 37 19.07 -9.19 -11.08
CA ALA A 37 19.50 -10.48 -10.55
C ALA A 37 20.60 -10.36 -9.49
N ILE A 38 21.60 -9.49 -9.69
CA ILE A 38 22.65 -9.30 -8.69
C ILE A 38 22.13 -8.59 -7.44
N THR A 39 21.25 -7.60 -7.62
CA THR A 39 20.63 -6.86 -6.52
C THR A 39 19.76 -7.80 -5.69
N ASP A 40 18.94 -8.63 -6.35
CA ASP A 40 18.08 -9.61 -5.70
C ASP A 40 18.92 -10.61 -4.88
N ARG A 41 19.98 -11.17 -5.47
CA ARG A 41 20.92 -12.06 -4.77
C ARG A 41 21.63 -11.40 -3.60
N ALA A 42 22.06 -10.14 -3.74
CA ALA A 42 22.71 -9.41 -2.65
C ALA A 42 21.74 -9.19 -1.47
N TRP A 43 20.47 -8.89 -1.77
CA TRP A 43 19.44 -8.70 -0.75
C TRP A 43 18.92 -10.00 -0.15
N ASP A 44 18.91 -11.12 -0.87
CA ASP A 44 18.39 -12.41 -0.40
C ASP A 44 19.06 -12.83 0.92
N ALA A 45 20.38 -12.70 1.02
CA ALA A 45 21.12 -12.98 2.26
C ALA A 45 20.73 -12.08 3.45
N CYS A 46 20.16 -10.90 3.19
CA CYS A 46 19.77 -9.92 4.20
C CYS A 46 18.25 -9.95 4.51
N ARG A 47 17.44 -10.66 3.73
CA ARG A 47 15.97 -10.73 3.88
C ARG A 47 15.55 -11.78 4.89
N ILE A 48 15.86 -11.55 6.16
CA ILE A 48 15.49 -12.49 7.24
C ILE A 48 13.98 -12.81 7.28
N VAL A 49 13.15 -11.86 6.82
CA VAL A 49 11.68 -12.00 6.72
C VAL A 49 11.24 -13.17 5.84
N ASP A 50 11.97 -13.49 4.77
CA ASP A 50 11.64 -14.60 3.86
C ASP A 50 11.93 -15.97 4.51
N TYR A 51 12.79 -15.99 5.53
CA TYR A 51 13.17 -17.19 6.27
C TYR A 51 12.40 -17.37 7.59
N LEU A 52 11.59 -16.39 8.02
CA LEU A 52 10.82 -16.46 9.27
C LEU A 52 9.99 -17.75 9.42
N PRO A 53 9.31 -18.28 8.38
CA PRO A 53 8.58 -19.55 8.52
C PRO A 53 9.49 -20.73 8.91
N GLU A 54 10.70 -20.79 8.36
CA GLU A 54 11.69 -21.83 8.69
C GLU A 54 12.30 -21.61 10.07
N LEU A 55 12.58 -20.36 10.46
CA LEU A 55 13.05 -20.03 11.81
C LEU A 55 12.00 -20.43 12.87
N LYS A 56 10.71 -20.19 12.58
CA LYS A 56 9.58 -20.59 13.43
C LYS A 56 9.49 -22.11 13.58
N LYS A 57 9.67 -22.88 12.50
CA LYS A 57 9.73 -24.36 12.56
C LYS A 57 10.87 -24.85 13.47
N ARG A 58 11.99 -24.14 13.47
CA ARG A 58 13.15 -24.39 14.34
C ARG A 58 12.97 -23.87 15.77
N ARG A 59 11.84 -23.20 16.06
CA ARG A 59 11.55 -22.57 17.35
C ARG A 59 12.63 -21.58 17.78
N LEU A 60 13.23 -20.89 16.81
CA LEU A 60 14.18 -19.83 17.09
C LEU A 60 13.41 -18.63 17.65
N GLU A 61 13.92 -18.12 18.77
CA GLU A 61 13.47 -16.85 19.30
C GLU A 61 14.14 -15.71 18.54
N VAL A 62 13.35 -14.72 18.15
CA VAL A 62 13.82 -13.60 17.35
C VAL A 62 13.55 -12.33 18.15
N PHE A 63 14.57 -11.51 18.30
CA PHE A 63 14.44 -10.14 18.75
C PHE A 63 15.10 -9.22 17.74
N TYR A 64 14.34 -8.22 17.29
CA TYR A 64 14.86 -7.21 16.39
C TYR A 64 15.22 -5.97 17.19
N ASN A 65 16.50 -5.91 17.57
CA ASN A 65 17.06 -4.69 18.11
C ASN A 65 17.27 -3.71 16.96
N VAL A 66 16.43 -2.69 16.89
CA VAL A 66 16.53 -1.70 15.82
C VAL A 66 17.76 -0.84 16.10
N GLY A 67 18.88 -1.24 15.52
CA GLY A 67 20.01 -0.33 15.37
C GLY A 67 19.63 0.86 14.47
N THR A 68 18.60 0.72 13.60
CA THR A 68 18.22 1.63 12.50
C THR A 68 16.82 2.25 12.64
N ASN A 69 16.73 3.50 13.08
CA ASN A 69 15.49 4.31 13.18
C ASN A 69 14.50 4.20 12.00
N ASP A 70 13.32 4.75 12.24
CA ASP A 70 12.25 4.91 11.27
C ASP A 70 12.65 5.65 9.98
N SER A 71 13.69 6.48 10.00
CA SER A 71 14.18 7.20 8.81
C SER A 71 15.06 6.34 7.88
N VAL A 72 15.63 5.23 8.36
CA VAL A 72 16.46 4.31 7.55
C VAL A 72 15.69 3.04 7.17
N SER A 73 14.56 2.80 7.84
CA SER A 73 13.71 1.63 7.63
C SER A 73 12.29 2.05 7.20
N PRO A 74 12.08 2.68 6.04
CA PRO A 74 10.76 3.15 5.63
C PRO A 74 9.73 2.01 5.47
N ALA A 75 10.22 0.77 5.30
CA ALA A 75 9.40 -0.44 5.23
C ALA A 75 8.82 -0.90 6.59
N LEU A 76 8.93 -0.09 7.67
CA LEU A 76 8.40 -0.45 8.98
C LEU A 76 6.87 -0.56 9.00
N ILE A 77 6.16 0.22 8.17
CA ILE A 77 4.70 0.10 8.00
C ILE A 77 4.37 -1.30 7.45
N GLU A 78 4.97 -1.65 6.31
CA GLU A 78 4.77 -2.94 5.63
C GLU A 78 5.19 -4.13 6.51
N LEU A 79 6.26 -3.96 7.29
CA LEU A 79 6.71 -4.94 8.27
C LEU A 79 5.66 -5.13 9.37
N GLY A 80 5.13 -4.04 9.93
CA GLY A 80 4.12 -4.07 10.98
C GLY A 80 2.79 -4.67 10.53
N GLU A 81 2.36 -4.39 9.29
CA GLU A 81 1.16 -4.98 8.69
C GLU A 81 1.33 -6.48 8.46
N ARG A 82 2.47 -6.89 7.91
CA ARG A 82 2.71 -8.30 7.55
C ARG A 82 3.08 -9.16 8.76
N PHE A 83 3.74 -8.59 9.76
CA PHE A 83 4.25 -9.28 10.93
C PHE A 83 3.99 -8.47 12.23
N PRO A 84 2.72 -8.26 12.61
CA PRO A 84 2.37 -7.40 13.76
C PRO A 84 2.91 -7.90 15.11
N GLY A 85 3.18 -9.20 15.23
CA GLY A 85 3.80 -9.79 16.42
C GLY A 85 5.32 -9.79 16.43
N PHE A 86 5.99 -9.12 15.48
CA PHE A 86 7.46 -9.10 15.43
C PHE A 86 7.98 -8.18 16.55
N PRO A 87 8.87 -8.66 17.45
CA PRO A 87 9.36 -7.88 18.58
C PRO A 87 10.45 -6.91 18.11
N VAL A 88 10.05 -5.65 17.97
CA VAL A 88 10.85 -4.55 17.44
C VAL A 88 10.89 -3.44 18.49
N CYS A 89 12.02 -2.73 18.57
CA CYS A 89 12.14 -1.50 19.36
C CYS A 89 12.44 -0.31 18.44
N ILE A 90 11.42 0.35 17.90
CA ILE A 90 11.61 1.53 17.05
C ILE A 90 12.03 2.72 17.89
N VAL A 91 13.03 3.49 17.42
CA VAL A 91 13.43 4.78 18.01
C VAL A 91 12.88 5.91 17.14
N PRO A 92 11.75 6.54 17.50
CA PRO A 92 11.10 7.57 16.68
C PRO A 92 11.99 8.79 16.54
N GLY A 93 12.15 9.27 15.30
CA GLY A 93 13.01 10.41 14.97
C GLY A 93 14.49 10.12 15.18
N GLY A 94 14.87 8.85 15.33
CA GLY A 94 16.27 8.50 15.46
C GLY A 94 17.04 8.74 14.16
N GLN A 95 18.35 8.88 14.25
CA GLN A 95 19.23 8.98 13.08
C GLN A 95 20.49 8.11 13.17
N HIS A 96 20.97 7.70 11.98
CA HIS A 96 22.16 6.87 11.82
C HIS A 96 23.31 7.67 11.21
N GLY A 97 24.30 7.99 12.01
CA GLY A 97 25.53 8.63 11.52
C GLY A 97 25.28 10.00 10.91
N GLY A 98 25.59 11.03 11.68
CA GLY A 98 25.66 12.42 11.23
C GLY A 98 26.30 13.25 12.35
N PRO A 99 26.92 14.40 12.04
CA PRO A 99 27.51 15.23 13.07
C PRO A 99 26.42 15.72 14.02
N THR A 100 26.67 15.63 15.34
CA THR A 100 25.72 16.07 16.39
C THR A 100 25.29 17.54 16.23
N THR A 101 26.11 18.34 15.54
CA THR A 101 25.83 19.74 15.21
C THR A 101 24.77 19.93 14.14
N ALA A 102 24.35 18.87 13.43
CA ALA A 102 23.34 18.97 12.38
C ALA A 102 21.89 18.94 12.93
N GLY A 103 21.70 19.28 14.22
CA GLY A 103 20.36 19.37 14.84
C GLY A 103 19.68 18.03 15.13
N PHE A 104 20.43 16.92 15.14
CA PHE A 104 19.85 15.61 15.46
C PHE A 104 19.49 15.52 16.94
N THR A 105 18.24 15.15 17.22
CA THR A 105 17.77 14.98 18.60
C THR A 105 18.12 13.60 19.17
N ARG A 106 18.24 12.55 18.32
CA ARG A 106 18.49 11.16 18.75
C ARG A 106 19.46 10.39 17.85
N GLN A 107 20.66 10.07 18.35
CA GLN A 107 21.62 9.22 17.63
C GLN A 107 21.44 7.75 18.00
N VAL A 108 20.81 6.95 17.12
CA VAL A 108 20.39 5.57 17.45
C VAL A 108 21.53 4.69 17.97
N PRO A 109 22.73 4.64 17.35
CA PRO A 109 23.80 3.76 17.83
C PRO A 109 24.32 4.07 19.24
N LYS A 110 23.98 5.25 19.77
CA LYS A 110 24.41 5.72 21.10
C LYS A 110 23.28 5.73 22.12
N GLN A 111 22.08 5.30 21.73
CA GLN A 111 20.95 5.24 22.64
C GLN A 111 21.17 4.08 23.63
N PRO A 112 21.05 4.31 24.96
CA PRO A 112 21.25 3.27 25.97
C PRO A 112 20.32 2.07 25.74
N GLU A 113 19.10 2.33 25.27
CA GLU A 113 18.08 1.33 24.98
C GLU A 113 18.57 0.25 24.00
N ILE A 114 19.50 0.57 23.10
CA ILE A 114 20.06 -0.42 22.16
C ILE A 114 20.92 -1.45 22.91
N GLN A 115 21.78 -1.01 23.82
CA GLN A 115 22.63 -1.92 24.59
C GLN A 115 21.81 -2.67 25.64
N ASP A 116 20.92 -1.96 26.32
CA ASP A 116 20.07 -2.52 27.37
C ASP A 116 19.11 -3.57 26.82
N ASN A 117 18.51 -3.33 25.66
CA ASN A 117 17.66 -4.32 24.99
C ASN A 117 18.42 -5.57 24.56
N PHE A 118 19.64 -5.41 24.03
CA PHE A 118 20.45 -6.56 23.65
C PHE A 118 20.81 -7.41 24.88
N LEU A 119 21.25 -6.76 25.96
CA LEU A 119 21.54 -7.44 27.21
C LEU A 119 20.28 -8.10 27.79
N SER A 120 19.13 -7.43 27.74
CA SER A 120 17.84 -7.95 28.19
C SER A 120 17.42 -9.18 27.41
N PHE A 121 17.55 -9.15 26.08
CA PHE A 121 17.30 -10.31 25.26
C PHE A 121 18.23 -11.47 25.62
N ALA A 122 19.53 -11.22 25.78
CA ALA A 122 20.48 -12.26 26.15
C ALA A 122 20.18 -12.88 27.54
N ARG A 123 19.79 -12.05 28.50
CA ARG A 123 19.35 -12.40 29.85
C ARG A 123 18.13 -13.32 29.83
N HIS A 124 17.11 -12.93 29.09
CA HIS A 124 15.96 -13.78 28.82
C HIS A 124 16.35 -15.11 28.15
N HIS A 125 17.02 -15.04 27.01
CA HIS A 125 17.21 -16.16 26.09
C HIS A 125 18.16 -17.23 26.65
N PHE A 126 19.30 -16.82 27.20
CA PHE A 126 20.34 -17.76 27.64
C PHE A 126 20.22 -18.14 29.11
N PHE A 127 19.61 -17.29 29.94
CA PHE A 127 19.60 -17.49 31.39
C PHE A 127 18.20 -17.64 31.98
N GLY A 128 17.15 -17.23 31.27
CA GLY A 128 15.77 -17.26 31.78
C GLY A 128 15.58 -16.43 33.05
N ASP A 129 16.47 -15.46 33.30
CA ASP A 129 16.50 -14.67 34.54
C ASP A 129 15.59 -13.43 34.49
N ARG A 130 14.94 -13.20 33.36
CA ARG A 130 13.91 -12.17 33.17
C ARG A 130 12.86 -12.60 32.15
N THR A 131 11.70 -11.96 32.21
CA THR A 131 10.66 -12.09 31.19
C THR A 131 11.01 -11.28 29.94
N PHE A 132 10.39 -11.67 28.83
CA PHE A 132 10.51 -10.96 27.56
C PHE A 132 9.18 -10.35 27.17
N LEU A 133 9.19 -9.04 26.95
CA LEU A 133 8.02 -8.30 26.52
C LEU A 133 7.54 -8.77 25.15
N LYS A 134 6.27 -9.13 25.06
CA LYS A 134 5.59 -9.38 23.78
C LYS A 134 5.21 -8.05 23.13
N THR A 135 5.27 -8.00 21.80
CA THR A 135 4.82 -6.84 21.03
C THR A 135 3.38 -6.46 21.41
N PRO A 136 3.10 -5.19 21.74
CA PRO A 136 1.73 -4.77 22.03
C PRO A 136 0.90 -4.72 20.75
N GLU A 137 -0.37 -5.07 20.89
CA GLU A 137 -1.40 -4.78 19.88
C GLU A 137 -1.71 -3.29 19.93
N ILE A 138 -1.96 -2.67 18.78
CA ILE A 138 -2.27 -1.25 18.68
C ILE A 138 -3.58 -1.05 17.92
N GLU A 139 -4.45 -0.25 18.52
CA GLU A 139 -5.73 0.18 17.95
C GLU A 139 -5.72 1.71 17.86
N SER A 140 -6.32 2.25 16.81
CA SER A 140 -6.42 3.69 16.61
C SER A 140 -7.77 4.10 16.05
N ASP A 141 -8.28 5.23 16.50
CA ASP A 141 -9.53 5.82 16.03
C ASP A 141 -9.34 7.33 15.79
N TRP A 142 -9.69 7.81 14.59
CA TRP A 142 -9.60 9.22 14.24
C TRP A 142 -10.98 9.86 14.24
N ASN A 143 -11.17 10.84 15.12
CA ASN A 143 -12.33 11.72 15.11
C ASN A 143 -12.02 12.98 14.29
N PRO A 144 -12.67 13.18 13.14
CA PRO A 144 -12.43 14.33 12.26
C PRO A 144 -13.13 15.61 12.71
N GLU A 145 -14.28 15.53 13.40
CA GLU A 145 -14.98 16.69 13.93
C GLU A 145 -14.12 17.41 14.98
N THR A 146 -13.51 16.62 15.87
CA THR A 146 -12.65 17.12 16.94
C THR A 146 -11.18 17.13 16.56
N LYS A 147 -10.83 16.60 15.37
CA LYS A 147 -9.46 16.42 14.88
C LYS A 147 -8.58 15.67 15.90
N THR A 148 -9.13 14.62 16.49
CA THR A 148 -8.51 13.87 17.59
C THR A 148 -8.19 12.44 17.16
N LEU A 149 -6.93 12.03 17.31
CA LEU A 149 -6.54 10.63 17.24
C LEU A 149 -6.55 10.03 18.64
N LEU A 150 -7.32 8.96 18.85
CA LEU A 150 -7.28 8.09 20.02
C LEU A 150 -6.44 6.86 19.68
N VAL A 151 -5.40 6.58 20.47
CA VAL A 151 -4.56 5.38 20.31
C VAL A 151 -4.59 4.56 21.57
N THR A 152 -4.82 3.25 21.43
CA THR A 152 -4.78 2.28 22.53
C THR A 152 -3.75 1.20 22.24
N ALA A 153 -2.83 0.98 23.17
CA ALA A 153 -1.88 -0.12 23.15
C ALA A 153 -2.33 -1.18 24.17
N GLY A 154 -2.42 -2.44 23.74
CA GLY A 154 -2.77 -3.59 24.57
C GLY A 154 -1.64 -4.60 24.65
N PHE A 155 -1.28 -5.02 25.85
CA PHE A 155 -0.25 -6.03 26.05
C PHE A 155 -0.88 -7.41 26.26
N PRO A 156 -0.38 -8.45 25.55
CA PRO A 156 -0.79 -9.81 25.86
C PRO A 156 -0.20 -10.22 27.22
N GLU A 157 -0.83 -11.20 27.87
CA GLU A 157 -0.32 -11.85 29.09
C GLU A 157 -0.22 -10.98 30.35
N GLY A 158 -0.93 -9.84 30.42
CA GLY A 158 -1.04 -9.10 31.67
C GLY A 158 0.17 -8.20 31.98
N THR A 159 1.04 -7.93 31.01
CA THR A 159 2.21 -7.07 31.20
C THR A 159 1.81 -5.63 31.53
N GLU A 160 2.54 -5.00 32.45
CA GLU A 160 2.37 -3.60 32.84
C GLU A 160 3.72 -2.86 32.78
N PRO A 161 4.13 -2.34 31.60
CA PRO A 161 5.36 -1.54 31.48
C PRO A 161 5.29 -0.25 32.32
N GLU A 162 6.43 0.20 32.86
CA GLU A 162 6.45 1.40 33.71
C GLU A 162 6.40 2.69 32.88
N THR A 163 6.94 2.68 31.66
CA THR A 163 6.85 3.81 30.74
C THR A 163 6.03 3.42 29.52
N ASN A 164 5.15 4.32 29.09
CA ASN A 164 4.24 4.11 27.98
C ASN A 164 4.06 5.45 27.25
N THR A 165 4.59 5.55 26.03
CA THR A 165 4.62 6.82 25.30
C THR A 165 4.14 6.63 23.89
N LEU A 166 3.16 7.43 23.47
CA LEU A 166 2.77 7.54 22.07
C LEU A 166 3.67 8.57 21.40
N TRP A 167 4.21 8.21 20.24
CA TRP A 167 4.96 9.09 19.35
C TRP A 167 4.20 9.25 18.05
N TRP A 168 4.17 10.46 17.50
CA TRP A 168 3.54 10.72 16.20
C TRP A 168 4.31 11.74 15.35
N ASN A 169 4.04 11.69 14.06
CA ASN A 169 4.57 12.59 13.06
C ASN A 169 3.46 12.98 12.07
N VAL A 170 3.34 14.27 11.81
CA VAL A 170 2.35 14.82 10.88
C VAL A 170 3.01 15.08 9.53
N ASP A 171 2.38 14.60 8.45
CA ASP A 171 2.73 14.88 7.07
C ASP A 171 4.21 14.64 6.76
N ARG A 172 4.67 13.46 7.18
CA ARG A 172 6.03 12.98 6.97
C ARG A 172 6.44 13.10 5.51
N HIS A 173 7.65 13.60 5.26
CA HIS A 173 8.18 13.75 3.90
C HIS A 173 8.34 12.37 3.21
N GLU A 174 8.57 12.39 1.90
CA GLU A 174 8.78 11.13 1.18
C GLU A 174 10.07 10.43 1.65
N PRO A 175 10.04 9.09 1.85
CA PRO A 175 11.21 8.32 2.21
C PRO A 175 12.42 8.58 1.31
N HIS A 176 13.61 8.43 1.88
CA HIS A 176 14.90 8.63 1.20
C HIS A 176 15.17 10.07 0.72
N THR A 177 14.34 11.04 1.09
CA THR A 177 14.62 12.46 0.89
C THR A 177 15.40 13.03 2.09
N LEU A 178 16.12 14.13 1.87
CA LEU A 178 16.80 14.81 2.97
C LEU A 178 15.82 15.34 4.04
N PRO A 179 14.69 16.00 3.67
CA PRO A 179 13.69 16.44 4.65
C PRO A 179 13.13 15.30 5.52
N PHE A 180 12.97 14.10 4.97
CA PHE A 180 12.48 12.93 5.71
C PHE A 180 13.34 12.55 6.91
N GLU A 181 14.66 12.74 6.81
CA GLU A 181 15.54 12.48 7.93
C GLU A 181 15.27 13.46 9.10
N TYR A 182 14.70 14.64 8.84
CA TYR A 182 14.46 15.74 9.80
C TYR A 182 13.02 15.86 10.29
N ASP A 183 12.16 14.93 9.90
CA ASP A 183 10.77 14.95 10.32
C ASP A 183 10.66 14.92 11.84
N HIS A 184 9.92 15.90 12.37
CA HIS A 184 9.80 16.13 13.81
C HIS A 184 8.78 15.18 14.42
N TRP A 185 9.19 14.44 15.45
CA TRP A 185 8.30 13.56 16.18
C TRP A 185 7.87 14.21 17.49
N ASP A 186 6.57 14.31 17.69
CA ASP A 186 5.97 14.69 18.96
C ASP A 186 5.65 13.44 19.79
N SER A 187 5.43 13.66 21.09
CA SER A 187 5.10 12.57 22.00
C SER A 187 4.21 12.98 23.15
N VAL A 188 3.50 12.00 23.70
CA VAL A 188 2.66 12.13 24.88
C VAL A 188 2.68 10.84 25.68
N GLU A 189 2.62 10.97 26.99
CA GLU A 189 2.49 9.82 27.88
C GLU A 189 1.10 9.17 27.69
N MET A 190 1.09 7.85 27.55
CA MET A 190 -0.14 7.06 27.52
C MET A 190 -0.56 6.73 28.95
N LYS A 191 -1.86 6.85 29.23
CA LYS A 191 -2.45 6.59 30.55
C LYS A 191 -3.10 5.21 30.59
N PRO A 192 -3.06 4.50 31.74
CA PRO A 192 -3.78 3.24 31.89
C PRO A 192 -5.27 3.41 31.60
N SER A 193 -5.83 2.55 30.74
CA SER A 193 -7.26 2.54 30.36
C SER A 193 -7.98 1.23 30.73
N GLY A 194 -7.22 0.26 31.24
CA GLY A 194 -7.71 -1.05 31.71
C GLY A 194 -6.54 -1.97 32.03
N PRO A 195 -6.80 -3.24 32.39
CA PRO A 195 -5.75 -4.23 32.62
C PRO A 195 -4.86 -4.35 31.38
N SER A 196 -3.56 -4.08 31.53
CA SER A 196 -2.57 -4.15 30.45
C SER A 196 -2.92 -3.33 29.20
N ARG A 197 -3.69 -2.25 29.37
CA ARG A 197 -4.08 -1.34 28.30
C ARG A 197 -3.70 0.09 28.64
N TYR A 198 -3.10 0.77 27.68
CA TYR A 198 -2.66 2.16 27.79
C TYR A 198 -3.22 2.95 26.62
N GLN A 199 -3.64 4.18 26.88
CA GLN A 199 -4.31 5.02 25.90
C GLN A 199 -3.78 6.45 25.92
N ALA A 200 -3.68 7.05 24.74
CA ALA A 200 -3.43 8.48 24.59
C ALA A 200 -4.35 9.06 23.53
N SER A 201 -4.71 10.33 23.72
CA SER A 201 -5.42 11.12 22.71
C SER A 201 -4.57 12.32 22.32
N ILE A 202 -4.47 12.57 21.03
CA ILE A 202 -3.82 13.78 20.48
C ILE A 202 -4.83 14.56 19.66
N THR A 203 -4.89 15.88 19.85
CA THR A 203 -5.72 16.77 19.05
C THR A 203 -4.83 17.62 18.17
N LEU A 204 -5.08 17.58 16.86
CA LEU A 204 -4.32 18.31 15.86
C LEU A 204 -5.07 19.57 15.42
N PRO A 205 -4.36 20.65 15.05
CA PRO A 205 -4.99 21.88 14.60
C PRO A 205 -5.80 21.67 13.32
N ASP A 206 -5.30 20.81 12.42
CA ASP A 206 -5.90 20.44 11.13
C ASP A 206 -5.80 18.94 10.88
N ALA A 207 -6.64 18.42 9.97
CA ALA A 207 -6.57 17.03 9.55
C ALA A 207 -5.36 16.86 8.61
N PRO A 208 -4.33 16.10 9.00
CA PRO A 208 -3.14 15.93 8.17
C PRO A 208 -3.43 15.01 6.98
N GLN A 209 -2.63 15.12 5.93
CA GLN A 209 -2.66 14.19 4.80
C GLN A 209 -2.21 12.79 5.24
N ARG A 210 -1.19 12.73 6.11
CA ARG A 210 -0.65 11.50 6.68
C ARG A 210 -0.33 11.71 8.16
N LEU A 211 -0.69 10.74 8.97
CA LEU A 211 -0.34 10.71 10.39
C LEU A 211 0.31 9.37 10.70
N ASP A 212 1.61 9.41 10.96
CA ASP A 212 2.40 8.26 11.32
C ASP A 212 2.54 8.21 12.85
N PHE A 213 2.39 7.03 13.46
CA PHE A 213 2.50 6.88 14.90
C PHE A 213 2.97 5.50 15.35
N VAL A 214 3.51 5.45 16.57
CA VAL A 214 3.99 4.24 17.21
C VAL A 214 3.94 4.45 18.73
N SER A 215 3.61 3.42 19.50
CA SER A 215 3.77 3.44 20.94
C SER A 215 5.08 2.77 21.36
N VAL A 216 5.77 3.33 22.35
CA VAL A 216 7.05 2.83 22.88
C VAL A 216 6.89 2.61 24.37
N HIS A 217 7.36 1.45 24.83
CA HIS A 217 7.10 0.98 26.19
C HIS A 217 8.34 0.34 26.80
N THR A 218 8.65 0.68 28.05
CA THR A 218 9.78 0.12 28.78
C THR A 218 9.32 -0.59 30.03
N GLN A 219 9.83 -1.81 30.24
CA GLN A 219 9.70 -2.57 31.47
C GLN A 219 11.08 -2.83 32.07
N THR A 220 11.20 -2.66 33.39
CA THR A 220 12.45 -2.85 34.13
C THR A 220 12.33 -4.09 35.02
N GLU A 221 13.19 -5.07 34.78
CA GLU A 221 13.32 -6.26 35.63
C GLU A 221 14.77 -6.42 36.02
N ASN A 222 15.05 -6.68 37.31
CA ASN A 222 16.41 -6.85 37.83
C ASN A 222 17.35 -5.68 37.46
N ASP A 223 16.87 -4.44 37.61
CA ASP A 223 17.57 -3.21 37.27
C ASP A 223 17.98 -3.08 35.79
N LEU A 224 17.38 -3.88 34.89
CA LEU A 224 17.68 -3.90 33.47
C LEU A 224 16.44 -3.55 32.64
N PRO A 225 16.44 -2.42 31.91
CA PRO A 225 15.30 -2.03 31.10
C PRO A 225 15.24 -2.83 29.79
N LEU A 226 14.02 -3.20 29.39
CA LEU A 226 13.68 -3.71 28.07
C LEU A 226 12.62 -2.79 27.47
N THR A 227 12.94 -2.20 26.32
CA THR A 227 12.07 -1.32 25.56
C THR A 227 11.59 -2.01 24.30
N ILE A 228 10.29 -1.95 24.04
CA ILE A 228 9.68 -2.43 22.79
C ILE A 228 8.72 -1.38 22.24
N SER A 229 8.40 -1.50 20.95
CA SER A 229 7.40 -0.66 20.31
C SER A 229 6.24 -1.48 19.77
N SER A 230 5.08 -0.84 19.61
CA SER A 230 4.03 -1.37 18.74
C SER A 230 4.52 -1.48 17.29
N PRO A 231 3.78 -2.19 16.42
CA PRO A 231 3.90 -2.00 14.99
C PRO A 231 3.75 -0.52 14.63
N TYR A 232 4.56 -0.05 13.67
CA TYR A 232 4.48 1.31 13.15
C TYR A 232 3.18 1.45 12.34
N GLN A 233 2.39 2.48 12.62
CA GLN A 233 1.11 2.72 11.98
C GLN A 233 1.13 4.00 11.16
N ARG A 234 0.32 4.04 10.10
CA ARG A 234 0.01 5.25 9.35
C ARG A 234 -1.49 5.29 9.07
N ILE A 235 -2.10 6.44 9.32
CA ILE A 235 -3.45 6.76 8.84
C ILE A 235 -3.38 7.98 7.91
N GLU A 236 -4.43 8.20 7.14
CA GLU A 236 -4.54 9.32 6.20
C GLU A 236 -5.80 10.16 6.52
N PRO A 237 -5.79 10.96 7.61
CA PRO A 237 -6.99 11.62 8.12
C PRO A 237 -7.73 12.50 7.11
N ALA A 238 -6.99 13.19 6.24
CA ALA A 238 -7.57 14.01 5.18
C ALA A 238 -8.36 13.20 4.14
N LEU A 239 -8.12 11.88 4.04
CA LEU A 239 -8.86 10.99 3.11
C LEU A 239 -10.14 10.44 3.74
N GLY A 240 -10.36 10.64 5.04
CA GLY A 240 -11.50 10.12 5.77
C GLY A 240 -11.38 8.65 6.19
N THR A 241 -12.45 8.13 6.78
CA THR A 241 -12.48 6.77 7.33
C THR A 241 -12.73 5.77 6.20
N ARG A 242 -11.86 4.77 6.10
CA ARG A 242 -12.07 3.63 5.19
C ARG A 242 -13.19 2.76 5.74
N VAL A 243 -14.33 2.72 5.05
CA VAL A 243 -15.44 1.81 5.38
C VAL A 243 -15.33 0.59 4.46
N PRO A 244 -15.02 -0.61 4.99
CA PRO A 244 -14.89 -1.80 4.16
C PRO A 244 -16.22 -2.10 3.45
N LEU A 245 -16.17 -2.16 2.13
CA LEU A 245 -17.30 -2.56 1.27
C LEU A 245 -17.14 -4.01 0.79
N VAL A 246 -15.90 -4.43 0.54
CA VAL A 246 -15.54 -5.75 0.01
C VAL A 246 -14.25 -6.20 0.68
N ASP A 247 -14.21 -7.44 1.14
CA ASP A 247 -13.00 -8.16 1.55
C ASP A 247 -13.15 -9.62 1.14
N GLU A 248 -12.56 -9.98 -0.01
CA GLU A 248 -12.71 -11.29 -0.63
C GLU A 248 -11.34 -11.91 -0.95
N THR A 249 -11.15 -13.13 -0.45
CA THR A 249 -9.90 -13.92 -0.60
C THR A 249 -10.12 -15.18 -1.42
N PHE A 250 -11.33 -15.37 -1.96
CA PHE A 250 -11.69 -16.46 -2.85
C PHE A 250 -11.33 -17.86 -2.34
N SER A 251 -11.22 -18.00 -1.02
CA SER A 251 -10.78 -19.21 -0.33
C SER A 251 -11.83 -20.34 -0.35
N GLY A 252 -13.05 -20.02 -0.76
CA GLY A 252 -14.15 -20.96 -0.95
C GLY A 252 -14.00 -21.88 -2.18
N LYS A 253 -14.82 -22.93 -2.22
CA LYS A 253 -14.87 -23.89 -3.35
C LYS A 253 -15.78 -23.44 -4.50
N THR A 254 -16.67 -22.49 -4.23
CA THR A 254 -17.68 -22.00 -5.18
C THR A 254 -17.59 -20.50 -5.26
N LEU A 255 -18.04 -19.94 -6.39
CA LEU A 255 -18.12 -18.49 -6.56
C LEU A 255 -19.00 -17.88 -5.45
N PRO A 256 -18.60 -16.77 -4.80
CA PRO A 256 -19.41 -16.16 -3.76
C PRO A 256 -20.71 -15.57 -4.34
N GLU A 257 -21.81 -15.64 -3.59
CA GLU A 257 -23.18 -15.44 -4.10
C GLU A 257 -23.43 -14.08 -4.79
N ASN A 258 -22.73 -13.02 -4.35
CA ASN A 258 -22.94 -11.67 -4.86
C ASN A 258 -22.15 -11.35 -6.15
N TRP A 259 -21.28 -12.25 -6.58
CA TRP A 259 -20.52 -12.09 -7.81
C TRP A 259 -21.33 -12.57 -9.01
N GLN A 260 -21.43 -11.72 -10.03
CA GLN A 260 -22.30 -11.91 -11.19
C GLN A 260 -21.44 -12.21 -12.42
N PRO A 261 -21.24 -13.49 -12.78
CA PRO A 261 -20.46 -13.85 -13.95
C PRO A 261 -21.26 -13.55 -15.22
N GLY A 262 -20.62 -12.85 -16.15
CA GLY A 262 -21.05 -12.63 -17.51
C GLY A 262 -20.15 -13.38 -18.49
N GLY A 263 -20.71 -13.79 -19.62
CA GLY A 263 -20.02 -14.58 -20.64
C GLY A 263 -20.59 -15.99 -20.76
N ARG A 264 -19.75 -16.93 -21.18
CA ARG A 264 -20.15 -18.33 -21.37
C ARG A 264 -20.18 -19.07 -20.01
N PRO A 265 -20.88 -20.20 -19.91
CA PRO A 265 -20.74 -21.09 -18.76
C PRO A 265 -19.27 -21.41 -18.49
N ASP A 266 -18.91 -21.52 -17.20
CA ASP A 266 -17.57 -21.83 -16.72
C ASP A 266 -16.46 -20.82 -17.09
N SER A 267 -16.83 -19.62 -17.59
CA SER A 267 -15.88 -18.52 -17.77
C SER A 267 -15.24 -18.07 -16.45
N PHE A 268 -15.88 -18.32 -15.31
CA PHE A 268 -15.36 -18.02 -13.98
C PHE A 268 -15.49 -19.23 -13.07
N THR A 269 -14.40 -19.64 -12.43
CA THR A 269 -14.34 -20.81 -11.55
C THR A 269 -13.38 -20.58 -10.38
N MET A 270 -13.52 -21.34 -9.29
CA MET A 270 -12.58 -21.30 -8.17
C MET A 270 -11.44 -22.29 -8.41
N VAL A 271 -10.19 -21.82 -8.39
CA VAL A 271 -9.00 -22.67 -8.57
C VAL A 271 -7.93 -22.27 -7.56
N ALA A 272 -7.52 -23.26 -6.74
CA ALA A 272 -6.43 -23.11 -5.78
C ALA A 272 -6.57 -21.90 -4.83
N GLY A 273 -7.81 -21.61 -4.39
CA GLY A 273 -8.11 -20.47 -3.50
C GLY A 273 -8.16 -19.11 -4.18
N ALA A 274 -8.23 -19.06 -5.52
CA ALA A 274 -8.36 -17.83 -6.28
C ALA A 274 -9.51 -17.92 -7.29
N LEU A 275 -10.02 -16.76 -7.71
CA LEU A 275 -10.98 -16.65 -8.80
C LEU A 275 -10.25 -16.75 -10.14
N ARG A 276 -10.55 -17.77 -10.93
CA ARG A 276 -10.03 -17.93 -12.29
C ARG A 276 -11.03 -17.43 -13.31
N GLY A 277 -10.61 -16.51 -14.17
CA GLY A 277 -11.36 -16.05 -15.33
C GLY A 277 -10.73 -16.52 -16.64
N VAL A 278 -11.53 -17.07 -17.56
CA VAL A 278 -11.04 -17.63 -18.83
C VAL A 278 -11.80 -17.07 -20.03
N ALA A 279 -11.08 -16.34 -20.89
CA ALA A 279 -11.57 -15.88 -22.19
C ALA A 279 -11.34 -16.93 -23.27
N GLN A 280 -12.38 -17.25 -24.03
CA GLN A 280 -12.28 -18.21 -25.13
C GLN A 280 -11.61 -17.56 -26.36
N PRO A 281 -10.87 -18.31 -27.20
CA PRO A 281 -10.13 -17.75 -28.33
C PRO A 281 -10.99 -16.99 -29.35
N ASP A 282 -12.28 -17.32 -29.46
CA ASP A 282 -13.25 -16.70 -30.35
C ASP A 282 -14.08 -15.59 -29.67
N ASP A 283 -13.85 -15.34 -28.38
CA ASP A 283 -14.51 -14.27 -27.64
C ASP A 283 -13.68 -12.97 -27.72
N SER A 284 -14.05 -12.11 -28.65
CA SER A 284 -13.38 -10.83 -28.88
C SER A 284 -13.59 -9.79 -27.78
N HIS A 285 -14.62 -9.97 -26.93
CA HIS A 285 -14.96 -9.03 -25.86
C HIS A 285 -14.42 -9.51 -24.50
N GLY A 286 -14.30 -10.84 -24.33
CA GLY A 286 -13.87 -11.49 -23.10
C GLY A 286 -15.00 -11.51 -22.06
N PRO A 287 -15.03 -12.53 -21.17
CA PRO A 287 -16.00 -12.59 -20.09
C PRO A 287 -15.66 -11.55 -19.02
N SER A 288 -16.70 -11.15 -18.29
CA SER A 288 -16.58 -10.21 -17.19
C SER A 288 -17.33 -10.72 -15.97
N ILE A 289 -16.87 -10.38 -14.78
CA ILE A 289 -17.55 -10.70 -13.53
C ILE A 289 -17.67 -9.44 -12.70
N GLY A 290 -18.90 -9.16 -12.28
CA GLY A 290 -19.24 -7.93 -11.57
C GLY A 290 -19.64 -8.20 -10.13
N LEU A 291 -19.35 -7.26 -9.24
CA LEU A 291 -19.85 -7.22 -7.87
C LEU A 291 -20.56 -5.88 -7.64
N PRO A 292 -21.89 -5.88 -7.45
CA PRO A 292 -22.61 -4.66 -7.08
C PRO A 292 -22.05 -4.07 -5.79
N LEU A 293 -21.89 -2.75 -5.75
CA LEU A 293 -21.52 -2.03 -4.53
C LEU A 293 -22.16 -0.63 -4.53
N THR A 294 -22.09 0.06 -3.40
CA THR A 294 -22.47 1.47 -3.31
C THR A 294 -21.37 2.22 -2.59
N GLY A 295 -20.76 3.18 -3.27
CA GLY A 295 -19.71 4.05 -2.75
C GLY A 295 -19.49 5.22 -3.70
N LYS A 296 -18.71 6.22 -3.33
CA LYS A 296 -18.43 7.37 -4.21
C LYS A 296 -16.94 7.49 -4.47
N ASP A 297 -16.19 7.64 -3.39
CA ASP A 297 -14.74 7.69 -3.38
C ASP A 297 -14.25 6.34 -2.89
N LEU A 298 -13.40 5.67 -3.66
CA LEU A 298 -13.08 4.27 -3.42
C LEU A 298 -11.58 4.08 -3.29
N ILE A 299 -11.18 3.25 -2.33
CA ILE A 299 -9.90 2.57 -2.35
C ILE A 299 -10.15 1.13 -2.79
N VAL A 300 -9.37 0.68 -3.76
CA VAL A 300 -9.44 -0.66 -4.33
C VAL A 300 -8.04 -1.26 -4.33
N ASP A 301 -7.93 -2.43 -3.72
CA ASP A 301 -6.73 -3.27 -3.73
C ASP A 301 -7.11 -4.66 -4.26
N PHE A 302 -6.31 -5.25 -5.12
CA PHE A 302 -6.45 -6.65 -5.49
C PHE A 302 -5.15 -7.22 -6.07
N ASP A 303 -5.05 -8.54 -6.05
CA ASP A 303 -3.99 -9.26 -6.72
C ASP A 303 -4.49 -9.90 -8.02
N VAL A 304 -3.67 -9.86 -9.06
CA VAL A 304 -3.95 -10.48 -10.36
C VAL A 304 -2.72 -11.25 -10.85
N LYS A 305 -2.95 -12.43 -11.43
CA LYS A 305 -1.91 -13.27 -12.02
C LYS A 305 -2.28 -13.69 -13.43
N PHE A 306 -1.39 -13.38 -14.36
CA PHE A 306 -1.55 -13.70 -15.78
C PHE A 306 -1.02 -15.12 -16.04
N ALA A 307 -1.81 -15.95 -16.72
CA ALA A 307 -1.38 -17.30 -17.09
C ALA A 307 -0.57 -17.34 -18.40
N ARG A 308 -0.69 -16.32 -19.25
CA ARG A 308 -0.03 -16.27 -20.58
C ARG A 308 0.57 -14.88 -20.87
N PRO A 309 1.65 -14.83 -21.68
CA PRO A 309 2.29 -13.58 -22.07
C PRO A 309 1.35 -12.68 -22.86
N ASN A 310 1.54 -11.38 -22.70
CA ASN A 310 0.79 -10.32 -23.39
C ASN A 310 -0.70 -10.28 -23.05
N GLY A 311 -1.07 -10.76 -21.86
CA GLY A 311 -2.44 -10.69 -21.40
C GLY A 311 -2.97 -9.25 -21.35
N TYR A 312 -4.21 -9.06 -21.81
CA TYR A 312 -4.97 -7.83 -21.59
C TYR A 312 -5.99 -8.05 -20.49
N PHE A 313 -5.81 -7.39 -19.35
CA PHE A 313 -6.74 -7.43 -18.22
C PHE A 313 -7.33 -6.04 -17.98
N LEU A 314 -8.61 -6.01 -17.63
CA LEU A 314 -9.33 -4.80 -17.31
C LEU A 314 -9.99 -4.94 -15.95
N PHE A 315 -9.79 -3.93 -15.11
CA PHE A 315 -10.63 -3.66 -13.95
C PHE A 315 -11.45 -2.40 -14.23
N LEU A 316 -12.74 -2.44 -13.93
CA LEU A 316 -13.68 -1.35 -14.22
C LEU A 316 -14.43 -0.98 -12.94
N ILE A 317 -14.72 0.31 -12.79
CA ILE A 317 -15.69 0.82 -11.81
C ILE A 317 -16.83 1.42 -12.59
N ASP A 318 -18.04 0.88 -12.39
CA ASP A 318 -19.24 1.31 -13.07
C ASP A 318 -20.05 2.26 -12.18
N GLY A 319 -20.77 3.17 -12.81
CA GLY A 319 -21.72 4.05 -12.15
C GLY A 319 -22.58 4.80 -13.14
N ASP A 320 -23.44 5.66 -12.60
CA ASP A 320 -24.35 6.47 -13.40
C ASP A 320 -23.56 7.61 -14.03
N SER A 321 -23.46 7.59 -15.35
CA SER A 321 -22.81 8.65 -16.12
C SER A 321 -23.63 9.93 -15.99
N GLN A 322 -22.96 11.07 -15.83
CA GLN A 322 -23.57 12.39 -15.97
C GLN A 322 -24.17 12.63 -17.37
N PHE A 323 -23.83 11.79 -18.34
CA PHE A 323 -24.37 11.79 -19.70
C PHE A 323 -25.48 10.74 -19.92
N HIS A 324 -26.15 10.30 -18.86
CA HIS A 324 -27.25 9.33 -18.84
C HIS A 324 -26.86 7.86 -19.13
N GLY A 325 -27.32 6.97 -18.24
CA GLY A 325 -27.09 5.52 -18.31
C GLY A 325 -25.86 5.05 -17.53
N GLN A 326 -25.71 3.73 -17.42
CA GLN A 326 -24.54 3.14 -16.76
C GLN A 326 -23.32 3.15 -17.69
N ALA A 327 -22.18 3.58 -17.16
CA ALA A 327 -20.91 3.62 -17.87
C ALA A 327 -19.78 2.99 -17.06
N HIS A 328 -18.71 2.58 -17.75
CA HIS A 328 -17.44 2.22 -17.13
C HIS A 328 -16.68 3.50 -16.78
N LEU A 329 -17.05 4.12 -15.66
CA LEU A 329 -16.54 5.42 -15.24
C LEU A 329 -15.01 5.40 -15.14
N LEU A 330 -14.46 4.41 -14.44
CA LEU A 330 -13.02 4.19 -14.35
C LEU A 330 -12.65 2.88 -15.02
N ARG A 331 -11.54 2.87 -15.76
CA ARG A 331 -10.90 1.67 -16.27
C ARG A 331 -9.43 1.66 -15.88
N PHE A 332 -9.00 0.58 -15.23
CA PHE A 332 -7.61 0.23 -15.10
C PHE A 332 -7.30 -0.92 -16.06
N ALA A 333 -6.32 -0.73 -16.94
CA ALA A 333 -5.87 -1.77 -17.86
C ALA A 333 -4.43 -2.16 -17.54
N ALA A 334 -4.17 -3.46 -17.46
CA ALA A 334 -2.82 -4.01 -17.47
C ALA A 334 -2.61 -4.76 -18.79
N THR A 335 -1.57 -4.38 -19.52
CA THR A 335 -1.16 -4.99 -20.79
C THR A 335 0.28 -5.48 -20.69
N GLY A 336 0.76 -6.23 -21.69
CA GLY A 336 2.13 -6.77 -21.67
C GLY A 336 3.27 -5.73 -21.62
N GLN A 337 2.99 -4.43 -21.77
CA GLN A 337 4.03 -3.38 -21.78
C GLN A 337 3.69 -2.13 -20.97
N GLN A 338 2.46 -2.00 -20.47
CA GLN A 338 2.05 -0.82 -19.73
C GLN A 338 0.80 -1.09 -18.88
N VAL A 339 0.61 -0.22 -17.89
CA VAL A 339 -0.67 -0.04 -17.21
C VAL A 339 -1.27 1.30 -17.58
N GLN A 340 -2.60 1.39 -17.61
CA GLN A 340 -3.33 2.59 -18.04
C GLN A 340 -4.53 2.86 -17.14
N VAL A 341 -4.78 4.14 -16.88
CA VAL A 341 -6.04 4.63 -16.31
C VAL A 341 -6.80 5.36 -17.41
N MET A 342 -8.08 5.00 -17.58
CA MET A 342 -8.96 5.54 -18.62
C MET A 342 -10.36 5.77 -18.05
N GLN A 343 -11.21 6.50 -18.77
CA GLN A 343 -12.62 6.69 -18.45
C GLN A 343 -13.50 6.53 -19.70
N ASP A 344 -14.74 6.06 -19.52
CA ASP A 344 -15.78 6.22 -20.54
C ASP A 344 -16.40 7.60 -20.42
N ARG A 345 -16.45 8.34 -21.53
CA ARG A 345 -17.15 9.61 -21.66
C ARG A 345 -18.25 9.48 -22.70
N GLY A 346 -19.29 10.31 -22.57
CA GLY A 346 -20.38 10.41 -23.51
C GLY A 346 -21.61 9.59 -23.11
N ASP A 347 -22.69 9.77 -23.87
CA ASP A 347 -23.99 9.19 -23.61
C ASP A 347 -24.14 7.78 -24.22
N THR A 348 -25.18 7.08 -23.75
CA THR A 348 -25.49 5.73 -24.21
C THR A 348 -25.95 5.72 -25.68
N ASP A 349 -26.63 6.77 -26.13
CA ASP A 349 -27.19 6.86 -27.49
C ASP A 349 -26.09 7.00 -28.56
N SER A 350 -25.06 7.79 -28.28
CA SER A 350 -23.84 7.94 -29.07
C SER A 350 -23.08 6.62 -29.15
N LYS A 351 -22.97 5.89 -28.04
CA LYS A 351 -22.37 4.54 -28.04
C LYS A 351 -23.15 3.58 -28.94
N LEU A 352 -24.47 3.61 -28.89
CA LEU A 352 -25.35 2.78 -29.74
C LEU A 352 -25.26 3.20 -31.21
N ALA A 353 -25.20 4.49 -31.50
CA ALA A 353 -25.04 5.02 -32.85
C ALA A 353 -23.69 4.59 -33.47
N GLN A 354 -22.60 4.73 -32.72
CA GLN A 354 -21.27 4.26 -33.14
C GLN A 354 -21.23 2.75 -33.36
N LYS A 355 -21.93 1.97 -32.51
CA LYS A 355 -22.07 0.52 -32.71
C LYS A 355 -22.78 0.22 -34.04
N LYS A 356 -23.92 0.87 -34.30
CA LYS A 356 -24.68 0.67 -35.54
C LYS A 356 -23.86 1.03 -36.77
N GLU A 357 -23.11 2.12 -36.71
CA GLU A 357 -22.23 2.55 -37.79
C GLU A 357 -21.07 1.56 -38.00
N ARG A 358 -20.43 1.10 -36.93
CA ARG A 358 -19.39 0.07 -36.99
C ARG A 358 -19.92 -1.24 -37.60
N ASP A 359 -21.11 -1.67 -37.19
CA ASP A 359 -21.74 -2.90 -37.69
C ASP A 359 -22.08 -2.75 -39.19
N ALA A 360 -22.56 -1.58 -39.63
CA ALA A 360 -22.76 -1.27 -41.03
C ALA A 360 -21.45 -1.25 -41.85
N ASN A 361 -20.33 -0.94 -41.21
CA ASN A 361 -18.99 -0.92 -41.80
C ASN A 361 -18.20 -2.23 -41.59
N GLY A 362 -18.89 -3.35 -41.39
CA GLY A 362 -18.27 -4.67 -41.28
C GLY A 362 -17.37 -4.81 -40.04
N GLY A 363 -17.71 -4.14 -38.94
CA GLY A 363 -16.96 -4.18 -37.69
C GLY A 363 -15.82 -3.15 -37.60
N LYS A 364 -15.55 -2.37 -38.65
CA LYS A 364 -14.46 -1.39 -38.65
C LYS A 364 -14.85 -0.14 -37.87
N ARG A 365 -13.98 0.26 -36.94
CA ARG A 365 -14.16 1.49 -36.16
C ARG A 365 -13.78 2.69 -37.02
N ILE A 366 -14.70 3.65 -37.13
CA ILE A 366 -14.45 4.93 -37.81
C ILE A 366 -13.83 5.88 -36.78
N PRO A 367 -12.69 6.54 -37.09
CA PRO A 367 -12.13 7.57 -36.22
C PRO A 367 -13.12 8.73 -36.02
N PRO A 368 -13.25 9.26 -34.80
CA PRO A 368 -14.14 10.40 -34.55
C PRO A 368 -13.62 11.67 -35.23
N THR A 369 -14.54 12.55 -35.65
CA THR A 369 -14.21 13.88 -36.17
C THR A 369 -13.83 14.85 -35.04
N GLU A 370 -13.24 16.00 -35.38
CA GLU A 370 -12.92 17.03 -34.39
C GLU A 370 -14.18 17.56 -33.68
N GLU A 371 -15.29 17.72 -34.41
CA GLU A 371 -16.58 18.14 -33.84
C GLU A 371 -17.13 17.10 -32.86
N GLN A 372 -17.01 15.82 -33.20
CA GLN A 372 -17.40 14.72 -32.31
C GLN A 372 -16.54 14.68 -31.04
N LEU A 373 -15.23 14.95 -31.15
CA LEU A 373 -14.35 15.00 -29.97
C LEU A 373 -14.64 16.23 -29.08
N ALA A 374 -15.06 17.34 -29.68
CA ALA A 374 -15.48 18.54 -28.96
C ALA A 374 -16.81 18.37 -28.23
N ASP A 375 -17.68 17.46 -28.70
CA ASP A 375 -18.95 17.15 -28.07
C ASP A 375 -18.74 16.33 -26.76
N PRO A 376 -19.18 16.84 -25.60
CA PRO A 376 -19.06 16.12 -24.33
C PRO A 376 -19.93 14.86 -24.26
N SER A 377 -21.01 14.78 -25.07
CA SER A 377 -21.93 13.64 -25.15
C SER A 377 -21.44 12.54 -26.09
N PHE A 378 -20.46 12.82 -26.94
CA PHE A 378 -19.94 11.81 -27.86
C PHE A 378 -19.18 10.70 -27.12
N TYR A 379 -19.62 9.45 -27.33
CA TYR A 379 -19.06 8.30 -26.63
C TYR A 379 -17.59 8.07 -27.02
N ARG A 380 -16.71 7.98 -26.03
CA ARG A 380 -15.30 7.63 -26.24
C ARG A 380 -14.67 7.08 -24.98
N ILE A 381 -13.57 6.39 -25.18
CA ILE A 381 -12.68 5.98 -24.08
C ILE A 381 -11.54 6.98 -24.08
N GLU A 382 -11.44 7.79 -23.02
CA GLU A 382 -10.36 8.75 -22.83
C GLU A 382 -9.26 8.12 -21.98
N ARG A 383 -8.03 8.15 -22.49
CA ARG A 383 -6.85 7.76 -21.71
C ARG A 383 -6.43 8.93 -20.84
N LEU A 384 -6.38 8.71 -19.53
CA LEU A 384 -6.04 9.73 -18.55
C LEU A 384 -4.56 9.66 -18.16
N ALA A 385 -4.04 8.45 -17.92
CA ALA A 385 -2.63 8.24 -17.61
C ALA A 385 -2.12 6.88 -18.11
N THR A 386 -0.80 6.76 -18.21
CA THR A 386 -0.11 5.53 -18.61
C THR A 386 1.24 5.45 -17.93
N GLN A 387 1.58 4.26 -17.46
CA GLN A 387 2.88 3.96 -16.88
C GLN A 387 3.46 2.70 -17.53
N PRO A 388 4.72 2.73 -17.97
CA PRO A 388 5.40 1.51 -18.43
C PRO A 388 5.42 0.46 -17.33
N ALA A 389 5.02 -0.76 -17.65
CA ALA A 389 4.99 -1.90 -16.75
C ALA A 389 5.01 -3.18 -17.56
N VAL A 390 5.80 -4.17 -17.16
CA VAL A 390 5.84 -5.47 -17.85
C VAL A 390 5.36 -6.52 -16.87
N PRO A 391 4.04 -6.81 -16.83
CA PRO A 391 3.52 -7.89 -16.01
C PRO A 391 4.25 -9.19 -16.33
N SER A 392 4.70 -9.88 -15.30
CA SER A 392 5.43 -11.14 -15.39
C SER A 392 4.47 -12.30 -15.31
N ASP A 393 4.51 -13.18 -16.31
CA ASP A 393 3.65 -14.36 -16.35
C ASP A 393 3.86 -15.25 -15.13
N GLY A 394 2.77 -15.87 -14.67
CA GLY A 394 2.80 -16.82 -13.58
C GLY A 394 3.07 -16.19 -12.20
N ARG A 395 3.29 -14.88 -12.10
CA ARG A 395 3.47 -14.15 -10.85
C ARG A 395 2.20 -13.40 -10.48
N TRP A 396 2.02 -13.23 -9.17
CA TRP A 396 1.00 -12.33 -8.63
C TRP A 396 1.50 -10.90 -8.75
N HIS A 397 0.61 -10.04 -9.23
CA HIS A 397 0.79 -8.61 -9.34
C HIS A 397 -0.22 -7.92 -8.45
N HIS A 398 0.22 -6.91 -7.74
CA HIS A 398 -0.64 -6.14 -6.84
C HIS A 398 -1.12 -4.88 -7.55
N VAL A 399 -2.42 -4.59 -7.49
CA VAL A 399 -3.02 -3.37 -8.03
C VAL A 399 -3.63 -2.59 -6.89
N TYR A 400 -3.25 -1.32 -6.79
CA TYR A 400 -3.86 -0.35 -5.91
C TYR A 400 -4.43 0.80 -6.72
N LEU A 401 -5.67 1.17 -6.44
CA LEU A 401 -6.36 2.31 -7.01
C LEU A 401 -7.01 3.10 -5.88
N ARG A 402 -6.81 4.41 -5.88
CA ARG A 402 -7.56 5.37 -5.07
C ARG A 402 -8.29 6.32 -6.00
N LEU A 403 -9.60 6.35 -5.88
CA LEU A 403 -10.48 7.29 -6.56
C LEU A 403 -11.07 8.25 -5.52
N HIS A 404 -10.85 9.55 -5.68
CA HIS A 404 -11.42 10.58 -4.84
C HIS A 404 -11.90 11.76 -5.71
N GLY A 405 -13.22 11.99 -5.74
CA GLY A 405 -13.83 12.89 -6.70
C GLY A 405 -13.47 12.51 -8.13
N ASN A 406 -12.77 13.41 -8.83
CA ASN A 406 -12.26 13.16 -10.18
C ASN A 406 -10.81 12.67 -10.22
N ASP A 407 -10.11 12.61 -9.10
CA ASP A 407 -8.70 12.25 -9.05
C ASP A 407 -8.52 10.75 -8.83
N VAL A 408 -7.57 10.18 -9.55
CA VAL A 408 -7.19 8.78 -9.47
C VAL A 408 -5.70 8.68 -9.19
N THR A 409 -5.35 8.01 -8.11
CA THR A 409 -4.00 7.51 -7.86
C THR A 409 -3.99 6.02 -8.16
N ALA A 410 -3.02 5.55 -8.93
CA ALA A 410 -2.88 4.14 -9.26
C ALA A 410 -1.45 3.68 -8.99
N ARG A 411 -1.30 2.43 -8.55
CA ARG A 411 -0.01 1.77 -8.37
C ARG A 411 -0.11 0.33 -8.84
N PHE A 412 0.93 -0.11 -9.54
CA PHE A 412 1.09 -1.48 -9.99
C PHE A 412 2.36 -2.07 -9.38
N ASP A 413 2.23 -3.20 -8.70
CA ASP A 413 3.24 -3.81 -7.85
C ASP A 413 3.85 -2.81 -6.86
N ARG A 414 5.17 -2.87 -6.69
CA ARG A 414 5.99 -1.91 -5.92
C ARG A 414 6.50 -0.76 -6.81
N GLY A 415 5.87 -0.55 -7.96
CA GLY A 415 6.19 0.57 -8.84
C GLY A 415 5.81 1.91 -8.21
N PRO A 416 6.28 3.03 -8.78
CA PRO A 416 5.83 4.35 -8.36
C PRO A 416 4.32 4.50 -8.61
N GLU A 417 3.69 5.35 -7.80
CA GLU A 417 2.32 5.80 -8.05
C GLU A 417 2.28 6.68 -9.30
N PHE A 418 1.17 6.60 -10.03
CA PHE A 418 0.85 7.53 -11.10
C PHE A 418 -0.55 8.10 -10.94
N PHE A 419 -0.72 9.31 -11.44
CA PHE A 419 -1.89 10.15 -11.17
C PHE A 419 -2.64 10.43 -12.47
N ALA A 420 -3.95 10.46 -12.37
CA ALA A 420 -4.87 10.82 -13.43
C ALA A 420 -5.99 11.68 -12.85
N THR A 421 -6.52 12.60 -13.64
CA THR A 421 -7.73 13.36 -13.30
C THR A 421 -8.75 13.15 -14.41
N GLY A 422 -9.90 12.58 -14.06
CA GLY A 422 -11.04 12.40 -14.94
C GLY A 422 -11.97 13.61 -14.96
N THR A 423 -13.10 13.46 -15.64
CA THR A 423 -14.14 14.51 -15.74
C THR A 423 -15.55 14.00 -15.46
N VAL A 424 -15.68 12.69 -15.24
CA VAL A 424 -16.96 11.98 -15.04
C VAL A 424 -16.92 11.07 -13.82
N LEU A 425 -15.85 11.11 -13.02
CA LEU A 425 -15.63 10.13 -11.97
C LEU A 425 -16.29 10.55 -10.64
N ASP A 426 -16.56 11.85 -10.43
CA ASP A 426 -17.15 12.39 -9.20
C ASP A 426 -18.68 12.14 -9.09
N VAL A 427 -19.08 10.88 -9.18
CA VAL A 427 -20.46 10.41 -9.13
C VAL A 427 -20.56 9.11 -8.30
N PRO A 428 -21.74 8.72 -7.80
CA PRO A 428 -21.91 7.43 -7.13
C PRO A 428 -21.51 6.24 -8.03
N LYS A 429 -20.85 5.26 -7.43
CA LYS A 429 -20.42 4.00 -8.03
C LYS A 429 -21.41 2.90 -7.66
N SER A 430 -21.63 2.00 -8.61
CA SER A 430 -22.67 0.97 -8.54
C SER A 430 -22.12 -0.45 -8.57
N ARG A 431 -20.89 -0.64 -9.07
CA ARG A 431 -20.31 -1.97 -9.29
C ARG A 431 -18.81 -1.88 -9.58
N ILE A 432 -18.06 -2.90 -9.16
CA ILE A 432 -16.73 -3.21 -9.70
C ILE A 432 -16.83 -4.37 -10.69
N VAL A 433 -15.97 -4.39 -11.70
CA VAL A 433 -15.96 -5.43 -12.72
C VAL A 433 -14.53 -5.86 -13.04
N PHE A 434 -14.30 -7.16 -13.05
CA PHE A 434 -13.10 -7.75 -13.61
C PHE A 434 -13.42 -8.29 -15.00
N LEU A 435 -12.65 -7.89 -16.00
CA LEU A 435 -12.79 -8.32 -17.38
C LEU A 435 -11.48 -8.95 -17.84
N VAL A 436 -11.57 -10.23 -18.21
CA VAL A 436 -10.40 -11.07 -18.54
C VAL A 436 -9.79 -10.65 -19.88
N GLY A 437 -10.55 -9.99 -20.76
CA GLY A 437 -10.04 -9.48 -22.03
C GLY A 437 -9.43 -10.59 -22.90
N GLN A 438 -8.53 -10.23 -23.81
CA GLN A 438 -7.82 -11.20 -24.67
C GLN A 438 -6.69 -11.93 -23.95
N SER A 439 -6.53 -11.76 -22.63
CA SER A 439 -5.49 -12.46 -21.86
C SER A 439 -5.66 -13.98 -21.80
N GLY A 440 -6.86 -14.47 -22.12
CA GLY A 440 -7.17 -15.88 -22.19
C GLY A 440 -7.41 -16.50 -20.81
N ASP A 441 -6.54 -16.26 -19.83
CA ASP A 441 -6.63 -16.90 -18.50
C ASP A 441 -5.92 -16.06 -17.43
N VAL A 442 -6.67 -15.68 -16.40
CA VAL A 442 -6.20 -14.88 -15.25
C VAL A 442 -6.70 -15.46 -13.94
N LEU A 443 -5.90 -15.28 -12.89
CA LEU A 443 -6.30 -15.50 -11.50
C LEU A 443 -6.42 -14.14 -10.79
N ILE A 444 -7.43 -14.01 -9.94
CA ILE A 444 -7.71 -12.80 -9.15
C ILE A 444 -7.86 -13.22 -7.68
N ASP A 445 -7.28 -12.45 -6.77
CA ASP A 445 -7.33 -12.73 -5.33
C ASP A 445 -7.21 -11.42 -4.50
N ASN A 446 -7.42 -11.53 -3.18
CA ASN A 446 -7.25 -10.48 -2.18
C ASN A 446 -7.96 -9.15 -2.55
N VAL A 447 -9.19 -9.25 -3.02
CA VAL A 447 -9.98 -8.09 -3.45
C VAL A 447 -10.50 -7.36 -2.22
N ARG A 448 -10.01 -6.13 -2.02
CA ARG A 448 -10.48 -5.23 -0.97
C ARG A 448 -10.99 -3.95 -1.61
N VAL A 449 -12.20 -3.54 -1.21
CA VAL A 449 -12.75 -2.24 -1.59
C VAL A 449 -13.22 -1.56 -0.34
N SER A 450 -12.84 -0.29 -0.18
CA SER A 450 -13.34 0.56 0.90
C SER A 450 -13.90 1.85 0.31
N ASP A 451 -15.02 2.32 0.87
CA ASP A 451 -15.48 3.68 0.65
C ASP A 451 -14.61 4.63 1.47
N LEU A 452 -14.25 5.75 0.86
CA LEU A 452 -13.72 6.92 1.57
C LEU A 452 -14.93 7.75 1.97
N SER A 453 -15.51 7.40 3.11
CA SER A 453 -16.55 8.25 3.68
C SER A 453 -15.90 9.58 4.07
N PRO A 454 -16.55 10.74 3.81
CA PRO A 454 -16.19 11.96 4.47
C PRO A 454 -16.14 11.64 5.95
N ALA A 455 -15.01 11.96 6.56
CA ALA A 455 -14.74 11.65 7.93
C ALA A 455 -15.93 12.15 8.76
N ARG A 456 -16.64 11.23 9.45
CA ARG A 456 -17.87 11.56 10.18
C ARG A 456 -17.62 12.38 11.42
#